data_AF-A0A8T2RB22-F1
#
_entry.id   AF-A0A8T2RB22-F1
#
_cell.length_a   1.000
_cell.length_b   1.000
_cell.length_c   1.000
_cell.angle_alpha   90.00
_cell.angle_beta   90.00
_cell.angle_gamma   90.00
#
_symmetry.space_group_name_H-M   'P 1'
#
loop_
_entity.id
_entity.type
_entity.pdbx_description
1 polymer ?
#
loop_
_entity_poly.entity_id
_entity_poly.type
_entity_poly.pdbx_seq_one_letter_code
_entity_poly.pdbx_strand_id
1 'polypeptide(L)'
;MDNLMGEYYIAPAFMDKIVIHIAKNFMNLPNIKVPLILGIWGGKGQGKSFQCELVFAKLGINPIMMSAGELESGNAGEPAKLIRQRYREAADMIQKKGKMCCLFINDLDAGAGRMGGTTQYTVNNQMVNATLMNIADNPTNVQLPGVYIKEEIPRVPIIVTGNDFSTLYAPLIRDGRMEKFYWAPTREDRIGVCKGIFRTDNVPEAGIVKLVDTFPGQSIDFFGALRARVYDDEVRKWIGNVGVENMGKMLVNSREGPPTFAKPSMTVEKLLEYGYMLVKEQENVKRVQLADKYLNEAALGDANEDAIKQGSFYGKAAQQVNVPVPEGCTDPRAENFDPTARSDDGTCVYDSKSE
;
A
#
# COMPACT_ATOMS: atom_id res chain seq x y z
N MET A 1 -21.86 18.62 -0.23
CA MET A 1 -20.77 19.58 0.09
C MET A 1 -20.14 19.99 -1.22
N ASP A 2 -19.75 21.26 -1.38
CA ASP A 2 -18.91 21.64 -2.53
C ASP A 2 -17.64 20.77 -2.51
N ASN A 3 -17.30 20.16 -3.64
CA ASN A 3 -16.22 19.18 -3.76
C ASN A 3 -15.06 19.68 -4.62
N LEU A 4 -14.98 21.00 -4.86
CA LEU A 4 -13.85 21.64 -5.55
C LEU A 4 -12.93 22.34 -4.55
N MET A 5 -11.62 22.10 -4.61
CA MET A 5 -10.63 22.86 -3.84
C MET A 5 -9.78 23.66 -4.82
N GLY A 6 -10.10 24.96 -4.94
CA GLY A 6 -9.68 25.74 -6.10
C GLY A 6 -10.19 25.08 -7.38
N GLU A 7 -9.27 24.66 -8.24
CA GLU A 7 -9.59 23.99 -9.51
C GLU A 7 -9.38 22.47 -9.47
N TYR A 8 -9.11 21.89 -8.28
CA TYR A 8 -8.94 20.46 -8.11
C TYR A 8 -10.24 19.79 -7.69
N TYR A 9 -10.54 18.65 -8.34
CA TYR A 9 -11.69 17.82 -8.02
C TYR A 9 -11.40 16.89 -6.85
N ILE A 10 -12.27 16.96 -5.83
CA ILE A 10 -12.32 16.00 -4.74
C ILE A 10 -13.50 15.07 -4.98
N ALA A 11 -13.28 13.76 -4.86
CA ALA A 11 -14.36 12.79 -4.95
C ALA A 11 -15.37 12.98 -3.80
N PRO A 12 -16.67 13.21 -4.06
CA PRO A 12 -17.64 13.53 -3.01
C PRO A 12 -17.72 12.47 -1.91
N ALA A 13 -17.73 11.19 -2.29
CA ALA A 13 -17.77 10.08 -1.33
C ALA A 13 -16.51 10.01 -0.47
N PHE A 14 -15.34 10.32 -1.05
CA PHE A 14 -14.07 10.37 -0.33
C PHE A 14 -14.02 11.53 0.65
N MET A 15 -14.44 12.72 0.20
CA MET A 15 -14.53 13.92 1.02
C MET A 15 -15.46 13.70 2.21
N ASP A 16 -16.67 13.21 1.95
CA ASP A 16 -17.68 12.97 2.98
C ASP A 16 -17.13 12.05 4.08
N LYS A 17 -16.48 10.95 3.70
CA LYS A 17 -15.87 10.02 4.65
C LYS A 17 -14.80 10.63 5.55
N ILE A 18 -13.87 11.40 4.98
CA ILE A 18 -12.81 12.05 5.78
C ILE A 18 -13.38 13.16 6.65
N VAL A 19 -14.23 14.02 6.10
CA VAL A 19 -14.81 15.16 6.82
C VAL A 19 -15.64 14.66 8.01
N ILE A 20 -16.50 13.66 7.80
CA ILE A 20 -17.30 13.06 8.87
C ILE A 20 -16.38 12.44 9.93
N HIS A 21 -15.34 11.69 9.53
CA HIS A 21 -14.41 11.06 10.48
C HIS A 21 -13.70 12.09 11.36
N ILE A 22 -13.17 13.16 10.77
CA ILE A 22 -12.51 14.24 11.50
C ILE A 22 -13.51 14.92 12.43
N ALA A 23 -14.66 15.34 11.92
CA ALA A 23 -15.67 16.04 12.69
C ALA A 23 -16.16 15.21 13.89
N LYS A 24 -16.48 13.92 13.69
CA LYS A 24 -16.90 13.01 14.77
C LYS A 24 -15.88 12.90 15.89
N ASN A 25 -14.59 13.01 15.60
CA ASN A 25 -13.52 12.92 16.60
C ASN A 25 -13.32 14.21 17.42
N PHE A 26 -13.88 15.33 16.97
CA PHE A 26 -13.94 16.60 17.72
C PHE A 26 -15.28 16.83 18.43
N MET A 27 -16.29 15.98 18.19
CA MET A 27 -17.63 16.08 18.76
C MET A 27 -17.83 15.06 19.90
N ASN A 28 -18.54 15.48 20.95
CA ASN A 28 -19.01 14.58 22.00
C ASN A 28 -20.39 14.05 21.62
N LEU A 29 -20.43 12.90 20.95
CA LEU A 29 -21.66 12.24 20.51
C LEU A 29 -22.14 11.25 21.59
N PRO A 30 -23.41 11.30 22.03
CA PRO A 30 -23.92 10.41 23.06
C PRO A 30 -24.06 8.97 22.54
N ASN A 31 -23.75 7.99 23.38
CA ASN A 31 -24.02 6.56 23.18
C ASN A 31 -23.41 5.92 21.91
N ILE A 32 -22.30 6.46 21.40
CA ILE A 32 -21.59 5.87 20.26
C ILE A 32 -20.07 5.87 20.49
N LYS A 33 -19.43 4.72 20.26
CA LYS A 33 -17.97 4.63 20.21
C LYS A 33 -17.50 5.14 18.85
N VAL A 34 -16.87 6.31 18.82
CA VAL A 34 -16.28 6.88 17.60
C VAL A 34 -14.91 6.24 17.36
N PRO A 35 -14.65 5.65 16.18
CA PRO A 35 -13.33 5.15 15.83
C PRO A 35 -12.32 6.30 15.74
N LEU A 36 -11.15 6.13 16.34
CA LEU A 36 -10.09 7.13 16.29
C LEU A 36 -9.35 7.10 14.94
N ILE A 37 -9.24 5.90 14.35
CA ILE A 37 -8.43 5.65 13.16
C ILE A 37 -9.35 5.43 11.95
N LEU A 38 -9.08 6.14 10.85
CA LEU A 38 -9.68 5.85 9.54
C LEU A 38 -8.61 5.24 8.64
N GLY A 39 -8.83 4.00 8.21
CA GLY A 39 -7.97 3.34 7.24
C GLY A 39 -8.53 3.42 5.84
N ILE A 40 -7.87 4.16 4.97
CA ILE A 40 -8.17 4.30 3.56
C ILE A 40 -7.30 3.32 2.75
N TRP A 41 -7.92 2.37 2.07
CA TRP A 41 -7.22 1.38 1.26
C TRP A 41 -7.82 1.24 -0.13
N GLY A 42 -7.05 0.71 -1.07
CA GLY A 42 -7.47 0.59 -2.45
C GLY A 42 -6.26 0.42 -3.38
N GLY A 43 -6.52 0.27 -4.67
CA GLY A 43 -5.47 0.06 -5.66
C GLY A 43 -4.37 1.13 -5.64
N LYS A 44 -3.16 0.74 -6.04
CA LYS A 44 -2.06 1.68 -6.28
C LYS A 44 -2.47 2.69 -7.36
N GLY A 45 -1.99 3.92 -7.24
CA GLY A 45 -2.20 4.94 -8.28
C GLY A 45 -3.60 5.57 -8.32
N GLN A 46 -4.50 5.22 -7.40
CA GLN A 46 -5.87 5.77 -7.36
C GLN A 46 -6.00 7.12 -6.63
N GLY A 47 -4.88 7.79 -6.34
CA GLY A 47 -4.88 9.13 -5.76
C GLY A 47 -5.32 9.24 -4.30
N LYS A 48 -5.24 8.16 -3.50
CA LYS A 48 -5.64 8.13 -2.08
C LYS A 48 -5.02 9.29 -1.27
N SER A 49 -3.69 9.38 -1.27
CA SER A 49 -2.94 10.37 -0.50
C SER A 49 -3.19 11.79 -1.01
N PHE A 50 -3.24 11.96 -2.34
CA PHE A 50 -3.56 13.24 -2.97
C PHE A 50 -4.97 13.74 -2.62
N GLN A 51 -5.97 12.87 -2.64
CA GLN A 51 -7.33 13.21 -2.21
C GLN A 51 -7.38 13.61 -0.73
N CYS A 52 -6.62 12.94 0.15
CA CYS A 52 -6.50 13.34 1.56
C CYS A 52 -5.95 14.77 1.69
N GLU A 53 -4.86 15.08 0.99
CA GLU A 53 -4.25 16.42 1.00
C GLU A 53 -5.24 17.50 0.54
N LEU A 54 -6.00 17.25 -0.54
CA LEU A 54 -7.03 18.18 -1.00
C LEU A 54 -8.13 18.41 0.05
N VAL A 55 -8.57 17.35 0.74
CA VAL A 55 -9.56 17.46 1.81
C VAL A 55 -9.00 18.24 3.00
N PHE A 56 -7.76 17.97 3.42
CA PHE A 56 -7.11 18.72 4.51
C PHE A 56 -6.96 20.19 4.18
N ALA A 57 -6.49 20.50 2.96
CA ALA A 57 -6.39 21.87 2.49
C ALA A 57 -7.75 22.57 2.44
N LYS A 58 -8.81 21.86 2.03
CA LYS A 58 -10.19 22.38 2.04
C LYS A 58 -10.72 22.63 3.45
N LEU A 59 -10.34 21.81 4.42
CA LEU A 59 -10.68 21.99 5.83
C LEU A 59 -9.78 23.04 6.53
N GLY A 60 -8.73 23.54 5.87
CA GLY A 60 -7.72 24.41 6.49
C GLY A 60 -6.91 23.71 7.59
N ILE A 61 -6.79 22.38 7.51
CA ILE A 61 -6.06 21.55 8.48
C ILE A 61 -4.64 21.33 7.97
N ASN A 62 -3.67 21.53 8.86
CA ASN A 62 -2.29 21.12 8.63
C ASN A 62 -2.05 19.78 9.34
N PRO A 63 -2.06 18.64 8.63
CA PRO A 63 -1.83 17.34 9.25
C PRO A 63 -0.37 17.20 9.72
N ILE A 64 -0.15 16.44 10.78
CA ILE A 64 1.18 15.92 11.10
C ILE A 64 1.41 14.69 10.23
N MET A 65 2.32 14.79 9.27
CA MET A 65 2.61 13.75 8.28
C MET A 65 3.61 12.73 8.85
N MET A 66 3.40 11.46 8.52
CA MET A 66 4.35 10.38 8.77
C MET A 66 4.43 9.47 7.54
N SER A 67 5.64 9.14 7.10
CA SER A 67 5.86 8.12 6.08
C SER A 67 5.96 6.72 6.70
N ALA A 68 5.50 5.68 6.00
CA ALA A 68 5.73 4.30 6.42
C ALA A 68 7.22 3.95 6.56
N GLY A 69 8.09 4.55 5.73
CA GLY A 69 9.55 4.34 5.84
C GLY A 69 10.13 4.84 7.17
N GLU A 70 9.52 5.84 7.82
CA GLU A 70 9.93 6.29 9.16
C GLU A 70 9.57 5.29 10.26
N LEU A 71 8.65 4.36 9.96
CA LEU A 71 8.22 3.30 10.87
C LEU A 71 9.07 2.03 10.74
N GLU A 72 10.01 2.02 9.80
CA GLU A 72 10.96 0.93 9.56
C GLU A 72 12.35 1.31 10.12
N SER A 73 12.53 1.18 11.44
CA SER A 73 13.83 1.39 12.10
C SER A 73 14.50 0.06 12.47
N GLY A 74 15.84 0.01 12.38
CA GLY A 74 16.64 -1.09 12.93
C GLY A 74 16.61 -1.16 14.47
N ASN A 75 16.21 -0.09 15.15
CA ASN A 75 16.12 -0.03 16.60
C ASN A 75 14.73 -0.41 17.09
N ALA A 76 14.66 -1.40 17.99
CA ALA A 76 13.42 -1.78 18.64
C ALA A 76 12.86 -0.61 19.49
N GLY A 77 11.61 -0.23 19.21
CA GLY A 77 10.83 0.72 20.03
C GLY A 77 10.80 2.14 19.47
N GLU A 78 11.71 2.45 18.54
CA GLU A 78 11.78 3.76 17.90
C GLU A 78 10.51 4.11 17.10
N PRO A 79 9.93 3.20 16.29
CA PRO A 79 8.68 3.50 15.58
C PRO A 79 7.51 3.82 16.51
N ALA A 80 7.41 3.12 17.65
CA ALA A 80 6.37 3.37 18.64
C ALA A 80 6.54 4.71 19.36
N LYS A 81 7.78 5.08 19.69
CA LYS A 81 8.09 6.39 20.27
C LYS A 81 7.74 7.50 19.28
N LEU A 82 8.08 7.32 18.00
CA LEU A 82 7.82 8.30 16.95
C LEU A 82 6.32 8.58 16.78
N ILE A 83 5.48 7.53 16.71
CA ILE A 83 4.01 7.68 16.62
C ILE A 83 3.47 8.50 17.80
N ARG A 84 3.91 8.20 19.03
CA ARG A 84 3.47 8.91 20.24
C ARG A 84 3.91 10.38 20.21
N GLN A 85 5.13 10.65 19.75
CA GLN A 85 5.65 12.02 19.62
C GLN A 85 4.83 12.82 18.60
N ARG A 86 4.59 12.27 17.41
CA ARG A 86 3.81 12.92 16.34
C ARG A 86 2.35 13.13 16.73
N TYR A 87 1.76 12.17 17.45
CA TYR A 87 0.41 12.32 18.01
C TYR A 87 0.34 13.49 19.01
N ARG A 88 1.31 13.60 19.92
CA ARG A 88 1.39 14.73 20.86
C ARG A 88 1.65 16.07 20.17
N GLU A 89 2.46 16.09 19.11
CA GLU A 89 2.68 17.28 18.29
C GLU A 89 1.37 17.79 17.67
N ALA A 90 0.55 16.88 17.13
CA ALA A 90 -0.78 17.22 16.62
C ALA A 90 -1.72 17.71 17.73
N ALA A 91 -1.68 17.07 18.90
CA ALA A 91 -2.47 17.45 20.07
C ALA A 91 -2.11 18.87 20.56
N ASP A 92 -0.81 19.19 20.61
CA ASP A 92 -0.30 20.52 20.93
C ASP A 92 -0.80 21.58 19.95
N MET A 93 -0.87 21.27 18.65
CA MET A 93 -1.43 22.18 17.65
C MET A 93 -2.91 22.47 17.90
N ILE A 94 -3.69 21.47 18.30
CA ILE A 94 -5.11 21.63 18.63
C ILE A 94 -5.25 22.50 19.88
N GLN A 95 -4.52 22.17 20.95
CA GLN A 95 -4.65 22.83 22.25
C GLN A 95 -4.14 24.27 22.24
N LYS A 96 -2.96 24.51 21.66
CA LYS A 96 -2.26 25.81 21.74
C LYS A 96 -2.69 26.78 20.64
N LYS A 97 -3.02 26.29 19.44
CA LYS A 97 -3.38 27.14 18.29
C LYS A 97 -4.88 27.18 18.02
N GLY A 98 -5.68 26.34 18.67
CA GLY A 98 -7.14 26.28 18.48
C GLY A 98 -7.56 25.88 17.06
N LYS A 99 -6.68 25.20 16.32
CA LYS A 99 -6.94 24.74 14.95
C LYS A 99 -7.15 23.23 14.94
N MET A 100 -8.09 22.75 14.12
CA MET A 100 -8.22 21.32 13.87
C MET A 100 -6.91 20.76 13.31
N CYS A 101 -6.49 19.61 13.81
CA CYS A 101 -5.32 18.87 13.36
C CYS A 101 -5.62 17.37 13.35
N CYS A 102 -4.90 16.62 12.54
CA CYS A 102 -4.95 15.18 12.51
C CYS A 102 -3.53 14.61 12.35
N LEU A 103 -3.37 13.35 12.74
CA LEU A 103 -2.18 12.57 12.42
C LEU A 103 -2.43 11.81 11.11
N PHE A 104 -1.60 12.03 10.10
CA PHE A 104 -1.71 11.36 8.81
C PHE A 104 -0.51 10.43 8.58
N ILE A 105 -0.77 9.13 8.54
CA ILE A 105 0.23 8.10 8.27
C ILE A 105 0.04 7.61 6.84
N ASN A 106 1.01 7.90 5.98
CA ASN A 106 0.92 7.62 4.55
C ASN A 106 1.63 6.30 4.18
N ASP A 107 1.02 5.58 3.23
CA ASP A 107 1.56 4.38 2.59
C ASP A 107 1.96 3.27 3.57
N LEU A 108 1.15 3.06 4.61
CA LEU A 108 1.32 1.95 5.53
C LEU A 108 0.99 0.64 4.79
N ASP A 109 2.00 0.07 4.13
CA ASP A 109 1.87 -1.19 3.44
C ASP A 109 1.88 -2.34 4.45
N ALA A 110 0.80 -3.11 4.49
CA ALA A 110 0.76 -4.37 5.23
C ALA A 110 1.65 -5.47 4.61
N GLY A 111 2.38 -5.12 3.53
CA GLY A 111 3.42 -5.90 2.87
C GLY A 111 4.82 -5.72 3.47
N ALA A 112 5.03 -4.79 4.42
CA ALA A 112 6.27 -4.62 5.19
C ALA A 112 6.56 -5.80 6.17
N GLY A 113 6.16 -7.01 5.79
CA GLY A 113 6.37 -8.28 6.48
C GLY A 113 6.29 -9.50 5.56
N ARG A 114 6.35 -9.33 4.23
CA ARG A 114 6.42 -10.44 3.27
C ARG A 114 7.47 -10.17 2.19
N MET A 115 8.74 -10.39 2.53
CA MET A 115 9.77 -10.68 1.54
C MET A 115 10.07 -12.18 1.60
N GLY A 116 9.39 -12.95 0.74
CA GLY A 116 9.58 -14.40 0.59
C GLY A 116 8.86 -15.23 1.65
N GLY A 117 8.43 -16.44 1.28
CA GLY A 117 7.67 -17.39 2.13
C GLY A 117 8.40 -17.89 3.39
N THR A 118 9.47 -17.22 3.82
CA THR A 118 10.38 -17.64 4.89
C THR A 118 10.79 -16.52 5.87
N THR A 119 10.28 -15.28 5.79
CA THR A 119 10.66 -14.22 6.75
C THR A 119 9.53 -13.79 7.70
N GLN A 120 9.93 -13.64 8.98
CA GLN A 120 9.11 -13.29 10.15
C GLN A 120 8.45 -11.91 10.01
N TYR A 121 7.25 -11.77 10.57
CA TYR A 121 6.72 -10.47 10.99
C TYR A 121 7.81 -9.72 11.77
N THR A 122 8.26 -8.57 11.27
CA THR A 122 9.25 -7.76 12.00
C THR A 122 8.63 -7.34 13.34
N VAL A 123 9.40 -7.47 14.44
CA VAL A 123 8.98 -7.07 15.79
C VAL A 123 8.44 -5.62 15.82
N ASN A 124 8.93 -4.78 14.92
CA ASN A 124 8.50 -3.40 14.74
C ASN A 124 7.04 -3.26 14.33
N ASN A 125 6.54 -4.08 13.41
CA ASN A 125 5.13 -4.00 12.97
C ASN A 125 4.16 -4.39 14.08
N GLN A 126 4.51 -5.36 14.93
CA GLN A 126 3.70 -5.69 16.09
C GLN A 126 3.62 -4.51 17.07
N MET A 127 4.75 -3.82 17.27
CA MET A 127 4.86 -2.70 18.20
C MET A 127 4.17 -1.42 17.69
N VAL A 128 4.21 -1.16 16.38
CA VAL A 128 3.41 -0.10 15.74
C VAL A 128 1.92 -0.36 15.95
N ASN A 129 1.45 -1.57 15.65
CA ASN A 129 0.05 -1.94 15.84
C ASN A 129 -0.39 -1.85 17.31
N ALA A 130 0.43 -2.36 18.23
CA ALA A 130 0.16 -2.27 19.67
C ALA A 130 0.10 -0.81 20.16
N THR A 131 0.96 0.06 19.62
CA THR A 131 0.95 1.49 19.95
C THR A 131 -0.32 2.17 19.45
N LEU A 132 -0.75 1.87 18.23
CA LEU A 132 -2.00 2.40 17.67
C LEU A 132 -3.23 1.93 18.48
N MET A 133 -3.25 0.69 18.96
CA MET A 133 -4.33 0.22 19.85
C MET A 133 -4.36 0.98 21.16
N ASN A 134 -3.20 1.14 21.79
CA ASN A 134 -3.10 1.83 23.08
C ASN A 134 -3.56 3.29 22.97
N ILE A 135 -3.18 3.97 21.88
CA ILE A 135 -3.64 5.33 21.59
C ILE A 135 -5.15 5.35 21.31
N ALA A 136 -5.67 4.38 20.56
CA ALA A 136 -7.10 4.31 20.24
C ALA A 136 -7.99 4.04 21.48
N ASP A 137 -7.49 3.30 22.47
CA ASP A 137 -8.20 3.05 23.71
C ASP A 137 -8.19 4.27 24.65
N ASN A 138 -7.07 4.99 24.72
CA ASN A 138 -6.89 6.12 25.62
C ASN A 138 -6.34 7.36 24.88
N PRO A 139 -7.14 7.99 23.99
CA PRO A 139 -6.66 9.04 23.08
C PRO A 139 -6.25 10.33 23.78
N THR A 140 -6.72 10.57 25.00
CA THR A 140 -6.40 11.75 25.80
C THR A 140 -5.24 11.53 26.77
N ASN A 141 -4.68 10.32 26.83
CA ASN A 141 -3.56 9.98 27.71
C ASN A 141 -2.48 9.21 26.94
N VAL A 142 -1.73 9.94 26.10
CA VAL A 142 -0.62 9.38 25.32
C VAL A 142 0.71 9.87 25.92
N GLN A 143 1.37 8.97 26.65
CA GLN A 143 2.68 9.24 27.28
C GLN A 143 3.83 8.79 26.39
N LEU A 144 4.98 9.45 26.53
CA LEU A 144 6.25 9.02 25.93
C LEU A 144 6.93 7.99 26.83
N PRO A 145 7.68 7.02 26.27
CA PRO A 145 8.43 6.05 27.07
C PRO A 145 9.34 6.75 28.10
N GLY A 146 9.23 6.35 29.36
CA GLY A 146 10.03 6.91 30.48
C GLY A 146 9.49 8.20 31.10
N VAL A 147 8.37 8.75 30.60
CA VAL A 147 7.72 9.95 31.16
C VAL A 147 6.38 9.57 31.77
N TYR A 148 6.23 9.71 33.09
CA TYR A 148 5.02 9.33 33.84
C TYR A 148 4.20 10.52 34.34
N ILE A 149 4.22 11.62 33.59
CA ILE A 149 3.43 12.80 33.92
C ILE A 149 2.01 12.59 33.37
N LYS A 150 1.01 12.67 34.25
CA LYS A 150 -0.40 12.65 33.87
C LYS A 150 -0.79 14.03 33.35
N GLU A 151 -0.61 14.22 32.05
CA GLU A 151 -1.12 15.38 31.32
C GLU A 151 -2.20 14.90 30.36
N GLU A 152 -3.39 15.49 30.47
CA GLU A 152 -4.49 15.23 29.55
C GLU A 152 -4.30 16.04 28.28
N ILE A 153 -4.28 15.36 27.14
CA ILE A 153 -4.11 15.97 25.81
C ILE A 153 -5.43 15.88 25.03
N PRO A 154 -5.70 16.78 24.08
CA PRO A 154 -6.87 16.64 23.23
C PRO A 154 -6.80 15.37 22.37
N ARG A 155 -7.98 14.80 22.10
CA ARG A 155 -8.15 13.69 21.16
C ARG A 155 -7.74 14.12 19.74
N VAL A 156 -6.90 13.34 19.07
CA VAL A 156 -6.44 13.63 17.70
C VAL A 156 -6.93 12.51 16.75
N PRO A 157 -7.72 12.84 15.70
CA PRO A 157 -8.08 11.85 14.69
C PRO A 157 -6.85 11.36 13.93
N ILE A 158 -6.80 10.06 13.65
CA ILE A 158 -5.73 9.42 12.87
C ILE A 158 -6.29 8.97 11.52
N ILE A 159 -5.59 9.27 10.44
CA ILE A 159 -5.90 8.81 9.09
C ILE A 159 -4.70 8.03 8.56
N VAL A 160 -4.96 6.85 8.05
CA VAL A 160 -3.94 5.93 7.53
C VAL A 160 -4.28 5.56 6.09
N THR A 161 -3.32 5.66 5.18
CA THR A 161 -3.47 5.14 3.81
C THR A 161 -2.64 3.87 3.61
N GLY A 162 -3.10 2.97 2.75
CA GLY A 162 -2.34 1.79 2.35
C GLY A 162 -2.91 1.13 1.11
N ASN A 163 -2.22 0.13 0.56
CA ASN A 163 -2.70 -0.58 -0.63
C ASN A 163 -3.65 -1.73 -0.28
N ASP A 164 -3.29 -2.51 0.73
CA ASP A 164 -4.12 -3.60 1.23
C ASP A 164 -4.09 -3.67 2.76
N PHE A 165 -5.28 -3.76 3.34
CA PHE A 165 -5.51 -3.89 4.77
C PHE A 165 -6.10 -5.27 5.13
N SER A 166 -6.07 -6.24 4.23
CA SER A 166 -6.47 -7.62 4.47
C SER A 166 -5.63 -8.28 5.57
N THR A 167 -4.33 -7.98 5.59
CA THR A 167 -3.36 -8.47 6.58
C THR A 167 -3.18 -7.54 7.78
N LEU A 168 -3.83 -6.37 7.80
CA LEU A 168 -3.84 -5.52 8.99
C LEU A 168 -4.47 -6.26 10.17
N TYR A 169 -3.85 -6.10 11.33
CA TYR A 169 -4.14 -6.85 12.54
C TYR A 169 -5.61 -6.70 12.98
N ALA A 170 -6.37 -7.79 12.92
CA ALA A 170 -7.82 -7.84 13.15
C ALA A 170 -8.31 -7.15 14.46
N PRO A 171 -7.54 -7.20 15.57
CA PRO A 171 -7.87 -6.46 16.80
C PRO A 171 -7.99 -4.93 16.70
N LEU A 172 -7.37 -4.27 15.70
CA LEU A 172 -7.61 -2.83 15.49
C LEU A 172 -9.02 -2.56 14.95
N ILE A 173 -9.61 -3.50 14.23
CA ILE A 173 -10.88 -3.31 13.53
C ILE A 173 -12.05 -3.80 14.38
N ARG A 174 -11.92 -4.98 15.01
CA ARG A 174 -13.02 -5.65 15.73
C ARG A 174 -13.52 -4.88 16.95
N ASP A 175 -12.66 -4.12 17.60
CA ASP A 175 -13.03 -3.36 18.81
C ASP A 175 -13.61 -1.96 18.51
N GLY A 176 -13.83 -1.62 17.23
CA GLY A 176 -14.32 -0.30 16.84
C GLY A 176 -13.31 0.84 17.01
N ARG A 177 -12.00 0.52 17.09
CA ARG A 177 -10.90 1.49 17.16
C ARG A 177 -10.62 2.11 15.79
N MET A 178 -10.80 1.32 14.72
CA MET A 178 -10.51 1.68 13.34
C MET A 178 -11.70 1.41 12.41
N GLU A 179 -12.05 2.38 11.55
CA GLU A 179 -12.97 2.20 10.43
C GLU A 179 -12.17 1.95 9.15
N LYS A 180 -12.57 0.95 8.34
CA LYS A 180 -11.99 0.73 7.01
C LYS A 180 -12.84 1.42 5.95
N PHE A 181 -12.18 2.11 5.04
CA PHE A 181 -12.79 2.72 3.87
C PHE A 181 -12.04 2.25 2.61
N TYR A 182 -12.73 1.47 1.78
CA TYR A 182 -12.20 1.05 0.48
C TYR A 182 -12.45 2.15 -0.55
N TRP A 183 -11.38 2.67 -1.14
CA TRP A 183 -11.41 3.67 -2.18
C TRP A 183 -11.26 3.03 -3.56
N ALA A 184 -12.36 3.06 -4.32
CA ALA A 184 -12.38 2.74 -5.74
C ALA A 184 -13.08 3.90 -6.47
N PRO A 185 -12.33 4.72 -7.22
CA PRO A 185 -12.92 5.86 -7.93
C PRO A 185 -13.91 5.39 -8.99
N THR A 186 -15.08 6.02 -9.03
CA THR A 186 -16.07 5.81 -10.08
C THR A 186 -15.59 6.40 -11.41
N ARG A 187 -16.31 6.11 -12.50
CA ARG A 187 -16.04 6.76 -13.79
C ARG A 187 -16.08 8.29 -13.69
N GLU A 188 -17.05 8.82 -12.95
CA GLU A 188 -17.18 10.27 -12.73
C GLU A 188 -16.01 10.84 -11.93
N ASP A 189 -15.58 10.14 -10.87
CA ASP A 189 -14.41 10.55 -10.09
C ASP A 189 -13.14 10.56 -10.97
N ARG A 190 -12.96 9.54 -11.81
CA ARG A 190 -11.83 9.47 -12.75
C ARG A 190 -11.84 10.65 -13.73
N ILE A 191 -13.00 10.99 -14.29
CA ILE A 191 -13.14 12.16 -15.17
C ILE A 191 -12.83 13.45 -14.40
N GLY A 192 -13.38 13.61 -13.20
CA GLY A 192 -13.14 14.78 -12.36
C GLY A 192 -11.66 14.98 -12.03
N VAL A 193 -10.97 13.91 -11.63
CA VAL A 193 -9.52 13.99 -11.35
C VAL A 193 -8.71 14.24 -12.62
N CYS A 194 -9.07 13.62 -13.75
CA CYS A 194 -8.41 13.89 -15.04
C CYS A 194 -8.59 15.35 -15.49
N LYS A 195 -9.76 15.95 -15.28
CA LYS A 195 -9.98 17.39 -15.49
C LYS A 195 -8.99 18.24 -14.68
N GLY A 196 -8.76 17.88 -13.42
CA GLY A 196 -7.75 18.54 -12.59
C GLY A 196 -6.33 18.41 -13.13
N ILE A 197 -5.96 17.24 -13.66
CA ILE A 197 -4.62 16.97 -14.24
C ILE A 197 -4.38 17.82 -15.50
N PHE A 198 -5.34 17.84 -16.43
CA PHE A 198 -5.23 18.53 -17.70
C PHE A 198 -5.76 19.98 -17.68
N ARG A 199 -6.07 20.53 -16.49
CA ARG A 199 -6.69 21.85 -16.36
C ARG A 199 -5.90 22.95 -17.06
N THR A 200 -4.57 22.91 -16.89
CA THR A 200 -3.69 23.95 -17.43
C THR A 200 -3.59 23.86 -18.94
N ASP A 201 -3.98 22.71 -19.50
CA ASP A 201 -3.74 22.25 -20.87
C ASP A 201 -4.87 22.57 -21.84
N ASN A 202 -5.96 23.21 -21.36
CA ASN A 202 -7.13 23.60 -22.17
C ASN A 202 -7.72 22.45 -23.00
N VAL A 203 -7.63 21.22 -22.50
CA VAL A 203 -8.21 20.04 -23.16
C VAL A 203 -9.73 20.11 -23.06
N PRO A 204 -10.49 19.99 -24.17
CA PRO A 204 -11.95 20.00 -24.12
C PRO A 204 -12.49 18.87 -23.23
N GLU A 205 -13.59 19.13 -22.51
CA GLU A 205 -14.21 18.15 -21.63
C GLU A 205 -14.56 16.84 -22.35
N ALA A 206 -15.10 16.94 -23.57
CA ALA A 206 -15.37 15.77 -24.41
C ALA A 206 -14.11 14.94 -24.72
N GLY A 207 -12.95 15.61 -24.85
CA GLY A 207 -11.66 14.97 -25.03
C GLY A 207 -11.20 14.21 -23.79
N ILE A 208 -11.40 14.78 -22.61
CA ILE A 208 -11.08 14.13 -21.32
C ILE A 208 -11.97 12.92 -21.10
N VAL A 209 -13.26 13.03 -21.38
CA VAL A 209 -14.21 11.90 -21.29
C VAL A 209 -13.78 10.78 -22.23
N LYS A 210 -13.48 11.10 -23.50
CA LYS A 210 -12.98 10.14 -24.48
C LYS A 210 -11.70 9.45 -24.01
N LEU A 211 -10.77 10.19 -23.40
CA LEU A 211 -9.52 9.66 -22.89
C LEU A 211 -9.74 8.65 -21.75
N VAL A 212 -10.60 9.00 -20.78
CA VAL A 212 -10.93 8.12 -19.64
C VAL A 212 -11.66 6.85 -20.08
N ASP A 213 -12.56 6.98 -21.06
CA ASP A 213 -13.33 5.86 -21.62
C ASP A 213 -12.46 4.93 -22.48
N THR A 214 -11.45 5.47 -23.15
CA THR A 214 -10.50 4.66 -23.95
C THR A 214 -9.60 3.81 -23.06
N PHE A 215 -9.29 4.26 -21.84
CA PHE A 215 -8.40 3.58 -20.90
C PHE A 215 -9.12 3.22 -19.59
N PRO A 216 -10.15 2.34 -19.59
CA PRO A 216 -11.02 2.12 -18.42
C PRO A 216 -10.32 1.45 -17.24
N GLY A 217 -9.32 0.60 -17.48
CA GLY A 217 -8.58 -0.14 -16.44
C GLY A 217 -7.36 0.60 -15.88
N GLN A 218 -7.07 1.80 -16.36
CA GLN A 218 -5.90 2.57 -15.93
C GLN A 218 -6.21 3.40 -14.67
N SER A 219 -5.25 3.40 -13.75
CA SER A 219 -5.27 4.21 -12.53
C SER A 219 -5.11 5.71 -12.83
N ILE A 220 -5.33 6.56 -11.84
CA ILE A 220 -5.27 8.01 -12.01
C ILE A 220 -3.84 8.48 -12.34
N ASP A 221 -2.83 7.83 -11.74
CA ASP A 221 -1.42 8.08 -12.02
C ASP A 221 -1.04 7.92 -13.50
N PHE A 222 -1.72 7.05 -14.25
CA PHE A 222 -1.54 6.88 -15.69
C PHE A 222 -1.74 8.19 -16.44
N PHE A 223 -2.77 8.97 -16.09
CA PHE A 223 -3.05 10.24 -16.77
C PHE A 223 -2.04 11.33 -16.41
N GLY A 224 -1.49 11.29 -15.19
CA GLY A 224 -0.37 12.13 -14.80
C GLY A 224 0.91 11.79 -15.58
N ALA A 225 1.21 10.49 -15.71
CA ALA A 225 2.32 10.00 -16.52
C ALA A 225 2.14 10.34 -18.01
N LEU A 226 0.93 10.22 -18.53
CA LEU A 226 0.58 10.59 -19.91
C LEU A 226 0.88 12.06 -20.18
N ARG A 227 0.44 12.95 -19.29
CA ARG A 227 0.76 14.38 -19.37
C ARG A 227 2.27 14.60 -19.36
N ALA A 228 3.00 13.95 -18.45
CA ALA A 228 4.46 14.06 -18.36
C ALA A 228 5.16 13.59 -19.65
N ARG A 229 4.71 12.50 -20.28
CA ARG A 229 5.27 11.99 -21.54
C ARG A 229 5.22 12.99 -22.68
N VAL A 230 4.18 13.81 -22.75
CA VAL A 230 4.10 14.87 -23.78
C VAL A 230 5.17 15.94 -23.55
N TYR A 231 5.46 16.29 -22.30
CA TYR A 231 6.56 17.20 -21.97
C TYR A 231 7.92 16.54 -22.23
N ASP A 232 8.10 15.26 -21.91
CA ASP A 232 9.33 14.51 -22.19
C ASP A 232 9.70 14.55 -23.67
N ASP A 233 8.72 14.52 -24.57
CA ASP A 233 8.97 14.59 -26.01
C ASP A 233 9.49 15.96 -26.47
N GLU A 234 8.97 17.05 -25.91
CA GLU A 234 9.49 18.40 -26.19
C GLU A 234 10.89 18.60 -25.62
N VAL A 235 11.14 18.08 -24.41
CA VAL A 235 12.48 18.07 -23.81
C VAL A 235 13.44 17.25 -24.69
N ARG A 236 12.99 16.09 -25.22
CA ARG A 236 13.80 15.27 -26.14
C ARG A 236 14.16 16.02 -27.42
N LYS A 237 13.21 16.75 -28.02
CA LYS A 237 13.48 17.61 -29.19
C LYS A 237 14.50 18.68 -28.88
N TRP A 238 14.38 19.32 -27.71
CA TRP A 238 15.37 20.32 -27.26
C TRP A 238 16.76 19.71 -27.06
N ILE A 239 16.87 18.53 -26.43
CA ILE A 239 18.14 17.81 -26.30
C ILE A 239 18.73 17.47 -27.68
N GLY A 240 17.90 17.05 -28.64
CA GLY A 240 18.31 16.79 -30.02
C GLY A 240 18.88 18.02 -30.73
N ASN A 241 18.31 19.20 -30.46
CA ASN A 241 18.77 20.47 -31.05
C ASN A 241 20.05 21.02 -30.40
N VAL A 242 20.18 20.92 -29.07
CA VAL A 242 21.35 21.44 -28.32
C VAL A 242 22.54 20.48 -28.40
N GLY A 243 22.26 19.18 -28.51
CA GLY A 243 23.25 18.11 -28.38
C GLY A 243 23.48 17.71 -26.92
N VAL A 244 23.56 16.40 -26.69
CA VAL A 244 23.71 15.79 -25.36
C VAL A 244 24.94 16.33 -24.62
N GLU A 245 26.02 16.61 -25.34
CA GLU A 245 27.30 17.10 -24.78
C GLU A 245 27.21 18.54 -24.24
N ASN A 246 26.33 19.37 -24.80
CA ASN A 246 26.23 20.80 -24.47
C ASN A 246 25.14 21.11 -23.44
N MET A 247 24.23 20.16 -23.19
CA MET A 247 23.11 20.32 -22.27
C MET A 247 23.56 20.76 -20.86
N GLY A 248 24.61 20.15 -20.30
CA GLY A 248 25.08 20.48 -18.95
C GLY A 248 25.51 21.93 -18.79
N LYS A 249 26.17 22.50 -19.82
CA LYS A 249 26.56 23.91 -19.83
C LYS A 249 25.34 24.84 -19.85
N MET A 250 24.31 24.48 -20.62
CA MET A 250 23.10 25.30 -20.74
C MET A 250 22.15 25.19 -19.56
N LEU A 251 22.08 24.03 -18.88
CA LEU A 251 21.18 23.83 -17.75
C LEU A 251 21.75 24.33 -16.42
N VAL A 252 23.05 24.13 -16.18
CA VAL A 252 23.67 24.35 -14.86
C VAL A 252 24.57 25.59 -14.85
N ASN A 253 25.35 25.79 -15.92
CA ASN A 253 26.38 26.82 -15.98
C ASN A 253 26.02 27.99 -16.92
N SER A 254 24.74 28.17 -17.27
CA SER A 254 24.28 29.25 -18.13
C SER A 254 24.11 30.55 -17.35
N ARG A 255 24.59 31.66 -17.93
CA ARG A 255 24.35 33.02 -17.40
C ARG A 255 22.91 33.50 -17.63
N GLU A 256 22.20 32.90 -18.58
CA GLU A 256 20.83 33.26 -18.96
C GLU A 256 19.77 32.48 -18.15
N GLY A 257 20.22 31.56 -17.28
CA GLY A 257 19.35 30.66 -16.52
C GLY A 257 18.87 29.46 -17.33
N PRO A 258 18.01 28.60 -16.73
CA PRO A 258 17.47 27.42 -17.40
C PRO A 258 16.58 27.80 -18.60
N PRO A 259 16.55 26.98 -19.67
CA PRO A 259 15.71 27.22 -20.82
C PRO A 259 14.22 27.22 -20.42
N THR A 260 13.49 28.21 -20.93
CA THR A 260 12.04 28.29 -20.74
C THR A 260 11.34 27.57 -21.88
N PHE A 261 10.40 26.68 -21.56
CA PHE A 261 9.63 25.95 -22.55
C PHE A 261 8.26 26.57 -22.73
N ALA A 262 7.86 26.76 -23.99
CA ALA A 262 6.47 26.99 -24.31
C ALA A 262 5.68 25.73 -23.95
N LYS A 263 4.47 25.94 -23.43
CA LYS A 263 3.57 24.85 -23.06
C LYS A 263 3.21 24.04 -24.33
N PRO A 264 3.39 22.70 -24.34
CA PRO A 264 3.01 21.88 -25.49
C PRO A 264 1.50 21.88 -25.71
N SER A 265 1.09 21.81 -26.99
CA SER A 265 -0.31 21.58 -27.33
C SER A 265 -0.71 20.15 -26.97
N MET A 266 -1.73 20.02 -26.13
CA MET A 266 -2.26 18.75 -25.62
C MET A 266 -3.53 18.38 -26.38
N THR A 267 -3.38 18.03 -27.66
CA THR A 267 -4.52 17.56 -28.46
C THR A 267 -4.96 16.17 -28.02
N VAL A 268 -6.24 15.86 -28.20
CA VAL A 268 -6.81 14.56 -27.81
C VAL A 268 -6.14 13.43 -28.58
N GLU A 269 -5.80 13.66 -29.84
CA GLU A 269 -5.12 12.70 -30.71
C GLU A 269 -3.73 12.35 -30.16
N LYS A 270 -2.95 13.37 -29.76
CA LYS A 270 -1.61 13.21 -29.17
C LYS A 270 -1.70 12.43 -27.85
N LEU A 271 -2.69 12.76 -27.01
CA LEU A 271 -2.92 12.07 -25.74
C LEU A 271 -3.33 10.60 -25.94
N LEU A 272 -4.13 10.29 -26.95
CA LEU A 272 -4.49 8.90 -27.26
C LEU A 272 -3.28 8.11 -27.77
N GLU A 273 -2.48 8.70 -28.66
CA GLU A 273 -1.26 8.09 -29.18
C GLU A 273 -0.28 7.70 -28.06
N TYR A 274 0.10 8.67 -27.20
CA TYR A 274 0.96 8.37 -26.06
C TYR A 274 0.31 7.44 -25.04
N GLY A 275 -1.02 7.50 -24.90
CA GLY A 275 -1.77 6.58 -24.05
C GLY A 275 -1.59 5.13 -24.49
N TYR A 276 -1.75 4.84 -25.78
CA TYR A 276 -1.51 3.49 -26.31
C TYR A 276 -0.05 3.06 -26.19
N MET A 277 0.91 3.97 -26.40
CA MET A 277 2.33 3.68 -26.18
C MET A 277 2.62 3.28 -24.73
N LEU A 278 2.10 4.03 -23.75
CA LEU A 278 2.26 3.74 -22.33
C LEU A 278 1.62 2.41 -21.94
N VAL A 279 0.43 2.10 -22.45
CA VAL A 279 -0.22 0.80 -22.20
C VAL A 279 0.64 -0.34 -22.73
N LYS A 280 1.17 -0.21 -23.95
CA LYS A 280 2.06 -1.20 -24.55
C LYS A 280 3.35 -1.37 -23.74
N GLU A 281 3.93 -0.28 -23.24
CA GLU A 281 5.08 -0.33 -22.33
C GLU A 281 4.74 -1.10 -21.03
N GLN A 282 3.60 -0.81 -20.40
CA GLN A 282 3.16 -1.52 -19.20
C GLN A 282 2.93 -3.02 -19.44
N GLU A 283 2.30 -3.38 -20.55
CA GLU A 283 2.08 -4.78 -20.95
C GLU A 283 3.40 -5.52 -21.17
N ASN A 284 4.37 -4.86 -21.82
CA ASN A 284 5.70 -5.41 -22.00
C ASN A 284 6.41 -5.66 -20.67
N VAL A 285 6.38 -4.70 -19.74
CA VAL A 285 6.98 -4.87 -18.41
C VAL A 285 6.33 -6.04 -17.66
N LYS A 286 5.00 -6.13 -17.68
CA LYS A 286 4.28 -7.26 -17.08
C LYS A 286 4.67 -8.60 -17.69
N ARG A 287 4.81 -8.66 -19.03
CA ARG A 287 5.24 -9.87 -19.74
C ARG A 287 6.66 -10.28 -19.35
N VAL A 288 7.60 -9.34 -19.29
CA VAL A 288 8.99 -9.60 -18.89
C VAL A 288 9.05 -10.08 -17.43
N GLN A 289 8.38 -9.38 -16.51
CA GLN A 289 8.33 -9.80 -15.09
C GLN A 289 7.71 -11.18 -14.90
N LEU A 290 6.67 -11.50 -15.67
CA LEU A 290 6.03 -12.80 -15.63
C LEU A 290 6.95 -13.90 -16.17
N ALA A 291 7.66 -13.62 -17.27
CA ALA A 291 8.66 -14.54 -17.81
C ALA A 291 9.82 -14.77 -16.82
N ASP A 292 10.36 -13.72 -16.21
CA ASP A 292 11.39 -13.82 -15.18
C ASP A 292 10.91 -14.62 -13.97
N LYS A 293 9.65 -14.44 -13.55
CA LYS A 293 9.06 -15.20 -12.46
C LYS A 293 8.93 -16.69 -12.81
N TYR A 294 8.46 -17.02 -14.00
CA TYR A 294 8.40 -18.41 -14.46
C TYR A 294 9.78 -19.05 -14.59
N LEU A 295 10.77 -18.30 -15.10
CA LEU A 295 12.14 -18.78 -15.20
C LEU A 295 12.75 -19.02 -13.81
N ASN A 296 12.48 -18.14 -12.84
CA ASN A 296 12.93 -18.34 -11.46
C ASN A 296 12.21 -19.52 -10.78
N GLU A 297 10.91 -19.68 -10.97
CA GLU A 297 10.15 -20.82 -10.43
C GLU A 297 10.58 -22.15 -11.09
N ALA A 298 10.85 -22.15 -12.40
CA ALA A 298 11.40 -23.29 -13.12
C ALA A 298 12.84 -23.61 -12.66
N ALA A 299 13.71 -22.62 -12.52
CA ALA A 299 15.06 -22.81 -12.01
C ALA A 299 15.09 -23.29 -10.54
N LEU A 300 14.15 -22.85 -9.70
CA LEU A 300 13.97 -23.39 -8.34
C LEU A 300 13.42 -24.82 -8.37
N GLY A 301 12.56 -25.15 -9.32
CA GLY A 301 12.08 -26.51 -9.58
C GLY A 301 13.22 -27.44 -10.00
N ASP A 302 14.02 -27.04 -10.98
CA ASP A 302 15.18 -27.79 -11.47
C ASP A 302 16.26 -27.92 -10.40
N ALA A 303 16.52 -26.87 -9.62
CA ALA A 303 17.47 -26.93 -8.49
C ALA A 303 16.98 -27.87 -7.38
N ASN A 304 15.67 -27.93 -7.12
CA ASN A 304 15.09 -28.89 -6.19
C ASN A 304 15.15 -30.32 -6.75
N GLU A 305 14.87 -30.54 -8.04
CA GLU A 305 15.02 -31.84 -8.69
C GLU A 305 16.47 -32.34 -8.68
N ASP A 306 17.44 -31.47 -8.96
CA ASP A 306 18.86 -31.80 -8.92
C ASP A 306 19.34 -32.06 -7.48
N ALA A 307 18.84 -31.30 -6.49
CA ALA A 307 19.13 -31.57 -5.08
C ALA A 307 18.50 -32.88 -4.56
N ILE A 308 17.33 -33.27 -5.09
CA ILE A 308 16.67 -34.56 -4.82
C ILE A 308 17.46 -35.70 -5.48
N LYS A 309 17.90 -35.54 -6.74
CA LYS A 309 18.76 -36.51 -7.44
C LYS A 309 20.13 -36.68 -6.79
N GLN A 310 20.70 -35.60 -6.25
CA GLN A 310 21.98 -35.63 -5.53
C GLN A 310 21.83 -35.98 -4.03
N GLY A 311 20.62 -36.29 -3.56
CA GLY A 311 20.37 -36.78 -2.20
C GLY A 311 20.61 -35.76 -1.07
N SER A 312 20.72 -34.46 -1.36
CA SER A 312 21.00 -33.43 -0.35
C SER A 312 19.75 -32.75 0.22
N PHE A 313 18.57 -33.01 -0.37
CA PHE A 313 17.33 -32.32 -0.01
C PHE A 313 16.70 -32.81 1.31
N TYR A 314 16.96 -34.04 1.75
CA TYR A 314 16.55 -34.53 3.06
C TYR A 314 17.73 -34.59 4.03
N GLY A 315 17.84 -33.58 4.90
CA GLY A 315 18.41 -33.78 6.24
C GLY A 315 19.60 -32.90 6.65
N LYS A 316 19.32 -31.64 7.02
CA LYS A 316 20.06 -30.98 8.11
C LYS A 316 19.18 -30.52 9.28
N ALA A 317 17.89 -30.88 9.31
CA ALA A 317 16.97 -30.49 10.38
C ALA A 317 16.21 -31.64 11.05
N ALA A 318 16.50 -32.91 10.73
CA ALA A 318 15.84 -34.06 11.34
C ALA A 318 16.84 -35.16 11.73
N GLN A 319 17.93 -34.79 12.41
CA GLN A 319 18.67 -35.71 13.27
C GLN A 319 18.41 -35.27 14.69
N GLN A 320 17.34 -35.79 15.31
CA GLN A 320 17.16 -35.97 16.76
C GLN A 320 15.71 -36.26 17.16
N VAL A 321 15.02 -37.21 16.53
CA VAL A 321 14.06 -38.06 17.27
C VAL A 321 13.94 -39.38 16.52
N ASN A 322 14.48 -40.48 17.07
CA ASN A 322 14.24 -41.81 16.54
C ASN A 322 12.86 -42.25 17.07
N VAL A 323 11.78 -41.85 16.38
CA VAL A 323 10.43 -42.33 16.68
C VAL A 323 10.27 -43.66 15.94
N PRO A 324 10.14 -44.81 16.62
CA PRO A 324 9.92 -46.07 15.94
C PRO A 324 8.57 -45.99 15.23
N VAL A 325 8.61 -46.14 13.90
CA VAL A 325 7.40 -46.29 13.09
C VAL A 325 6.83 -47.67 13.40
N PRO A 326 5.57 -47.81 13.83
CA PRO A 326 4.97 -49.12 14.04
C PRO A 326 4.89 -49.86 12.70
N GLU A 327 5.56 -51.00 12.61
CA GLU A 327 5.58 -51.89 11.45
C GLU A 327 4.60 -53.04 11.69
N GLY A 328 3.83 -53.41 10.68
CA GLY A 328 2.79 -54.45 10.73
C GLY A 328 1.97 -54.47 9.45
N CYS A 329 1.07 -55.44 9.28
CA CYS A 329 0.29 -55.56 8.05
C CYS A 329 -0.65 -54.35 7.86
N THR A 330 -0.46 -53.60 6.77
CA THR A 330 -1.27 -52.40 6.44
C THR A 330 -2.43 -52.67 5.48
N ASP A 331 -2.59 -53.90 4.98
CA ASP A 331 -3.70 -54.26 4.10
C ASP A 331 -4.95 -54.65 4.91
N PRO A 332 -6.07 -53.90 4.80
CA PRO A 332 -7.31 -54.18 5.53
C PRO A 332 -7.98 -55.52 5.20
N ARG A 333 -7.52 -56.22 4.14
CA ARG A 333 -8.06 -57.51 3.69
C ARG A 333 -7.31 -58.71 4.29
N ALA A 334 -6.19 -58.48 4.95
CA ALA A 334 -5.44 -59.52 5.65
C ALA A 334 -6.07 -59.81 7.02
N GLU A 335 -5.97 -61.05 7.49
CA GLU A 335 -6.51 -61.44 8.79
C GLU A 335 -5.77 -60.79 9.97
N ASN A 336 -4.49 -60.48 9.77
CA ASN A 336 -3.62 -59.83 10.76
C ASN A 336 -3.42 -58.32 10.49
N PHE A 337 -4.39 -57.67 9.85
CA PHE A 337 -4.36 -56.22 9.64
C PHE A 337 -4.22 -55.46 10.97
N ASP A 338 -3.20 -54.60 11.08
CA ASP A 338 -3.00 -53.69 12.21
C ASP A 338 -3.28 -52.24 11.77
N PRO A 339 -4.36 -51.60 12.29
CA PRO A 339 -4.71 -50.23 11.93
C PRO A 339 -3.74 -49.18 12.48
N THR A 340 -2.78 -49.55 13.33
CA THR A 340 -1.75 -48.66 13.88
C THR A 340 -0.42 -48.73 13.12
N ALA A 341 -0.24 -49.74 12.26
CA ALA A 341 0.94 -49.89 11.41
C ALA A 341 0.99 -48.78 10.34
N ARG A 342 2.14 -48.13 10.21
CA ARG A 342 2.39 -47.08 9.21
C ARG A 342 3.34 -47.52 8.09
N SER A 343 3.95 -48.69 8.24
CA SER A 343 4.77 -49.34 7.23
C SER A 343 4.45 -50.83 7.22
N ASP A 344 4.23 -51.39 6.03
CA ASP A 344 3.97 -52.83 5.86
C ASP A 344 5.27 -53.61 6.09
N ASP A 345 5.23 -54.59 6.98
CA ASP A 345 6.34 -55.50 7.27
C ASP A 345 6.30 -56.77 6.40
N GLY A 346 5.30 -56.89 5.52
CA GLY A 346 5.13 -58.02 4.62
C GLY A 346 4.60 -59.29 5.31
N THR A 347 4.12 -59.18 6.55
CA THR A 347 3.58 -60.32 7.31
C THR A 347 2.10 -60.58 7.06
N CYS A 348 1.45 -59.85 6.12
CA CYS A 348 0.03 -60.00 5.82
C CYS A 348 -0.36 -61.44 5.45
N VAL A 349 -1.28 -62.02 6.24
CA VAL A 349 -1.81 -63.37 6.06
C VAL A 349 -3.19 -63.28 5.42
N TYR A 350 -3.37 -64.02 4.32
CA TYR A 350 -4.65 -64.16 3.62
C TYR A 350 -5.00 -65.65 3.56
N ASP A 351 -6.17 -66.04 4.08
CA ASP A 351 -6.59 -67.44 4.01
C ASP A 351 -6.84 -67.83 2.54
N SER A 352 -6.08 -68.80 2.07
CA SER A 352 -6.20 -69.33 0.71
C SER A 352 -7.08 -70.57 0.76
N LYS A 353 -8.40 -70.36 0.72
CA LYS A 353 -9.34 -71.43 0.41
C LYS A 353 -10.00 -71.15 -0.93
N SER A 354 -9.37 -71.68 -1.97
CA SER A 354 -10.00 -72.12 -3.19
C SER A 354 -10.57 -73.53 -2.98
N GLU A 355 -11.88 -73.61 -2.76
CA GLU A 355 -12.86 -74.53 -3.40
C GLU A 355 -14.24 -74.37 -2.77
#